data_AF-A0A2D4XKG7-F1
#
_entry.id   AF-A0A2D4XKG7-F1
#
_cell.length_a   1.000
_cell.length_b   1.000
_cell.length_c   1.000
_cell.angle_alpha   90.00
_cell.angle_beta   90.00
_cell.angle_gamma   90.00
#
_symmetry.space_group_name_H-M   'P 1'
#
loop_
_entity.id
_entity.type
_entity.pdbx_description
1 polymer ?
#
loop_
_entity_poly.entity_id
_entity_poly.type
_entity_poly.pdbx_seq_one_letter_code
_entity_poly.pdbx_strand_id
1 'polypeptide(L)' 'MVFLLKNGFDYLKETAPGGKKVNPVRYNYVSKNRKGLEYNVTGMLRRFENEVIYKFANVIQFYETESNTLVAEKRF' A
#
# COMPACT_ATOMS: atom_id res chain seq x y z
N MET A 1 3.70 0.09 -0.69
CA MET A 1 2.51 0.35 0.14
C MET A 1 1.55 -0.82 -0.03
N VAL A 2 1.14 -1.44 1.05
CA VAL A 2 0.28 -2.64 1.07
C VAL A 2 -1.03 -2.29 1.77
N PHE A 3 -2.17 -2.64 1.16
CA PHE A 3 -3.49 -2.46 1.76
C PHE A 3 -3.93 -3.76 2.44
N LEU A 4 -3.84 -3.80 3.77
CA LEU A 4 -4.40 -4.90 4.56
C LEU A 4 -5.90 -4.65 4.72
N LEU A 5 -6.70 -5.39 3.96
CA LEU A 5 -8.15 -5.20 3.91
C LEU A 5 -8.85 -5.68 5.18
N LYS A 6 -10.02 -5.09 5.47
CA LYS A 6 -10.95 -5.60 6.48
C LYS A 6 -11.43 -7.00 6.10
N ASN A 7 -11.86 -7.78 7.08
CA ASN A 7 -12.44 -9.11 6.83
C ASN A 7 -13.68 -8.98 5.93
N GLY A 8 -13.86 -9.94 5.01
CA GLY A 8 -14.99 -9.97 4.07
C GLY A 8 -14.77 -9.25 2.74
N PHE A 9 -13.60 -8.62 2.53
CA PHE A 9 -13.27 -7.88 1.30
C PHE A 9 -12.26 -8.61 0.39
N ASP A 10 -12.20 -9.94 0.46
CA ASP A 10 -11.25 -10.75 -0.32
C ASP A 10 -11.45 -10.66 -1.83
N TYR A 11 -12.63 -10.26 -2.29
CA TYR A 11 -12.91 -10.01 -3.70
C TYR A 11 -12.12 -8.81 -4.26
N LEU A 12 -11.66 -7.89 -3.40
CA LEU A 12 -10.79 -6.77 -3.77
C LEU A 12 -9.31 -7.15 -3.80
N LYS A 13 -8.94 -8.37 -3.40
CA LYS A 13 -7.55 -8.85 -3.48
C LYS A 13 -7.15 -9.10 -4.94
N GLU A 14 -5.91 -8.72 -5.24
CA GLU A 14 -5.26 -8.97 -6.53
C GLU A 14 -4.95 -10.47 -6.66
N THR A 15 -5.02 -10.99 -7.89
CA THR A 15 -4.66 -12.40 -8.16
C THR A 15 -3.20 -12.44 -8.59
N ALA A 16 -2.34 -13.08 -7.80
CA ALA A 16 -0.94 -13.29 -8.13
C ALA A 16 -0.75 -14.39 -9.21
N PRO A 17 0.42 -14.44 -9.88
CA PRO A 17 0.79 -15.59 -10.70
C PRO A 17 0.69 -16.88 -9.87
N GLY A 18 -0.17 -17.82 -10.31
CA GLY A 18 -0.52 -19.03 -9.54
C GLY A 18 -1.89 -19.00 -8.86
N GLY A 19 -2.72 -17.98 -9.09
CA GLY A 19 -4.13 -17.95 -8.66
C GLY A 19 -4.35 -17.55 -7.19
N LYS A 20 -3.27 -17.37 -6.42
CA LYS A 20 -3.35 -16.93 -5.03
C LYS A 20 -3.86 -15.48 -4.95
N LYS A 21 -4.85 -15.25 -4.09
CA LYS A 21 -5.32 -13.90 -3.74
C LYS A 21 -4.35 -13.24 -2.77
N VAL A 22 -3.87 -12.05 -3.12
CA VAL A 22 -2.91 -11.26 -2.33
C VAL A 22 -3.44 -9.86 -2.07
N ASN A 23 -3.02 -9.28 -0.95
CA ASN A 23 -3.36 -7.90 -0.63
C ASN A 23 -2.82 -6.96 -1.72
N PRO A 24 -3.62 -6.00 -2.19
CA PRO A 24 -3.17 -5.09 -3.24
C PRO A 24 -1.98 -4.25 -2.80
N VAL A 25 -1.05 -4.06 -3.74
CA VAL A 25 0.20 -3.32 -3.51
C VAL A 25 0.28 -2.14 -4.47
N ARG A 26 0.77 -1.02 -3.97
CA ARG A 26 1.11 0.17 -4.77
C ARG A 26 2.55 0.58 -4.51
N TYR A 27 3.23 0.92 -5.59
CA TYR A 27 4.63 1.30 -5.60
C TYR A 27 4.81 2.80 -5.87
N ASN A 28 5.89 3.36 -5.36
CA ASN A 28 6.35 4.69 -5.69
C ASN A 28 7.86 4.60 -5.96
N TYR A 29 8.27 4.91 -7.19
CA TYR A 29 9.67 4.81 -7.59
C TYR A 29 10.47 5.99 -7.03
N VAL A 30 11.23 5.75 -5.94
CA VAL A 30 12.03 6.77 -5.25
C VAL A 30 13.16 7.30 -6.12
N SER A 31 13.69 6.51 -7.05
CA SER A 31 14.71 6.95 -8.03
C SER A 31 14.26 8.17 -8.86
N LYS A 32 12.95 8.37 -8.99
CA LYS A 32 12.33 9.51 -9.69
C LYS A 32 11.84 10.62 -8.74
N ASN A 33 12.01 10.46 -7.42
CA ASN A 33 11.53 11.38 -6.41
C ASN A 33 12.53 11.47 -5.24
N ARG A 34 13.51 12.38 -5.35
CA ARG A 34 14.58 12.61 -4.37
C ARG A 34 14.12 13.27 -3.05
N LYS A 35 12.82 13.31 -2.80
CA LYS A 35 12.25 13.89 -1.57
C LYS A 35 12.38 12.90 -0.42
N GLY A 36 12.34 13.43 0.81
CA GLY A 36 12.44 12.62 2.02
C GLY A 36 11.34 11.56 2.14
N LEU A 37 11.60 10.56 2.98
CA LEU A 37 10.71 9.43 3.23
C LEU A 37 9.29 9.87 3.61
N GLU A 38 9.17 10.82 4.53
CA GLU A 38 7.88 11.35 4.99
C GLU A 38 7.07 11.95 3.83
N TYR A 39 7.69 12.79 3.00
CA TYR A 39 7.03 13.36 1.83
C TYR A 39 6.54 12.28 0.86
N ASN A 40 7.34 11.23 0.65
CA ASN A 40 6.96 10.11 -0.19
C ASN A 40 5.78 9.33 0.38
N VAL A 41 5.79 9.04 1.69
CA VAL A 41 4.68 8.34 2.37
C VAL A 41 3.40 9.17 2.30
N THR A 42 3.45 10.45 2.68
CA THR A 42 2.28 11.34 2.63
C THR A 42 1.77 11.53 1.20
N GLY A 43 2.67 11.72 0.24
CA GLY A 43 2.32 11.86 -1.17
C GLY A 43 1.67 10.60 -1.75
N MET A 44 2.18 9.42 -1.37
CA MET A 44 1.54 8.15 -1.72
C MET A 44 0.14 8.08 -1.11
N LEU A 45 0.00 8.29 0.20
CA LEU A 45 -1.28 8.18 0.89
C LEU A 45 -2.34 9.07 0.24
N ARG A 46 -2.01 10.35 -0.04
CA ARG A 46 -2.91 11.31 -0.69
C ARG A 46 -3.38 10.86 -2.07
N ARG A 47 -2.50 10.25 -2.88
CA ARG A 47 -2.88 9.76 -4.23
C ARG A 47 -3.90 8.64 -4.16
N PHE A 48 -3.80 7.78 -3.15
CA PHE A 48 -4.61 6.59 -3.04
C PHE A 48 -5.82 6.74 -2.13
N GLU A 49 -5.97 7.87 -1.43
CA GLU A 49 -7.09 8.17 -0.54
C GLU A 49 -8.46 8.12 -1.24
N ASN A 50 -8.49 8.44 -2.53
CA ASN A 50 -9.71 8.43 -3.34
C ASN A 50 -9.99 7.06 -3.99
N GLU A 51 -9.07 6.08 -3.92
CA GLU A 51 -9.33 4.75 -4.47
C GLU A 51 -10.35 4.01 -3.59
N VAL A 52 -11.21 3.21 -4.24
CA VAL A 52 -12.23 2.39 -3.56
C VAL A 52 -11.60 1.51 -2.48
N ILE A 53 -10.43 0.95 -2.75
CA ILE A 53 -9.71 0.06 -1.84
C ILE A 53 -9.33 0.73 -0.51
N TYR A 54 -9.06 2.04 -0.53
CA TYR A 54 -8.69 2.79 0.67
C TYR A 54 -9.78 2.73 1.74
N LYS A 55 -11.05 2.77 1.32
CA LYS A 55 -12.22 2.71 2.23
C LYS A 55 -12.36 1.35 2.93
N PHE A 56 -11.83 0.30 2.32
CA PHE A 56 -11.92 -1.07 2.82
C PHE A 56 -10.64 -1.56 3.47
N ALA A 57 -9.61 -0.72 3.53
CA ALA A 57 -8.40 -1.00 4.27
C ALA A 57 -8.67 -0.97 5.79
N ASN A 58 -8.10 -1.94 6.50
CA ASN A 58 -7.98 -1.95 7.95
C ASN A 58 -6.66 -1.28 8.36
N VAL A 59 -5.58 -1.63 7.64
CA VAL A 59 -4.25 -1.07 7.84
C VAL A 59 -3.59 -0.84 6.49
N ILE A 60 -2.92 0.29 6.33
CA ILE A 60 -2.03 0.57 5.20
C ILE A 60 -0.60 0.58 5.72
N GLN A 61 0.25 -0.26 5.15
CA GLN A 61 1.66 -0.37 5.53
C GLN A 61 2.57 0.11 4.39
N PHE A 62 3.62 0.83 4.75
CA PHE A 62 4.62 1.33 3.82
C PHE A 62 5.92 0.60 4.07
N TYR A 63 6.50 0.04 3.02
CA TYR A 63 7.75 -0.70 3.08
C TYR A 63 8.76 -0.07 2.13
N GLU A 64 10.02 -0.03 2.55
CA GLU A 64 11.15 0.13 1.63
C GLU A 64 11.39 -1.20 0.92
N THR A 65 11.41 -1.19 -0.41
CA THR A 65 11.46 -2.43 -1.20
C THR A 65 12.82 -3.12 -1.15
N GLU A 66 13.92 -2.37 -1.09
CA GLU A 66 15.28 -2.95 -1.08
C GLU A 66 15.61 -3.64 0.24
N SER A 67 15.28 -3.01 1.38
CA SER A 67 15.54 -3.58 2.71
C SER A 67 14.38 -4.42 3.25
N ASN A 68 13.22 -4.39 2.60
CA ASN A 68 11.96 -4.97 3.09
C ASN A 68 11.56 -4.45 4.49
N THR A 69 11.97 -3.24 4.84
CA THR A 69 11.72 -2.64 6.16
C THR A 69 10.39 -1.89 6.16
N LEU A 70 9.58 -2.09 7.21
CA LEU A 70 8.39 -1.29 7.45
C LEU A 70 8.81 0.13 7.86
N VAL A 71 8.40 1.13 7.09
CA VAL A 71 8.79 2.54 7.29
C VAL A 71 7.68 3.41 7.86
N ALA A 72 6.41 3.03 7.65
CA ALA A 72 5.25 3.72 8.22
C ALA A 72 4.01 2.81 8.19
N GLU A 73 3.04 3.10 9.05
CA GLU A 73 1.72 2.48 8.99
C GLU A 73 0.59 3.47 9.31
N LYS A 74 -0.60 3.21 8.77
CA LYS A 74 -1.85 3.90 9.10
C LYS A 74 -2.93 2.86 9.40
N ARG A 75 -3.59 2.98 10.54
CA ARG A 75 -4.73 2.15 10.96
C ARG A 75 -6.03 2.94 10.82
N PHE A 76 -7.13 2.25 10.58
CA PHE A 76 -8.48 2.82 10.41
C PHE A 76 -9.46 2.29 11.45
#